data_AF-A0A7X7QXS1-F1
#
_entry.id   AF-A0A7X7QXS1-F1
#
_cell.length_a   1.000
_cell.length_b   1.000
_cell.length_c   1.000
_cell.angle_alpha   90.00
_cell.angle_beta   90.00
_cell.angle_gamma   90.00
#
_symmetry.space_group_name_H-M   'P 1'
#
loop_
_entity.id
_entity.type
_entity.pdbx_description
1 polymer ?
#
loop_
_entity_poly.entity_id
_entity_poly.type
_entity_poly.pdbx_seq_one_letter_code
_entity_poly.pdbx_strand_id
1 'polypeptide(L)'
;MKLLPAIPIMCAAAALHAATVTVNENVRHQQIVGWGTCLYGSSLASMPYNDPAWRAAYRNLGCNIIRLAMENDALLDASGNHNVPVVLGTNLQQNISKFNFAIPALAMHGSMIQWLAANALEPERMVLVGSLWTPPHWMKGPTGSKSEYTGQPSAGEYFTPWMSGDYSYGSPGTG
;
A
#
# COMPACT_ATOMS: atom_id res chain seq x y z
N MET A 1 -6.11 -25.92 -32.91
CA MET A 1 -5.39 -24.97 -32.05
C MET A 1 -4.69 -23.97 -32.97
N LYS A 2 -5.17 -22.73 -33.07
CA LYS A 2 -4.58 -21.70 -33.94
C LYS A 2 -3.33 -21.15 -33.25
N LEU A 3 -2.16 -21.43 -33.80
CA LEU A 3 -0.90 -20.78 -33.43
C LEU A 3 -0.97 -19.33 -33.91
N LEU A 4 -0.89 -18.38 -32.99
CA LEU A 4 -0.66 -16.97 -33.33
C LEU A 4 0.76 -16.85 -33.90
N PRO A 5 0.98 -16.13 -35.00
CA PRO A 5 2.32 -15.94 -35.55
C PRO A 5 3.15 -15.10 -34.58
N ALA A 6 4.27 -15.66 -34.13
CA ALA A 6 5.33 -14.89 -33.48
C ALA A 6 5.79 -13.80 -34.46
N ILE A 7 5.74 -12.54 -34.03
CA ILE A 7 6.29 -11.42 -34.78
C ILE A 7 7.80 -11.42 -34.51
N PRO A 8 8.67 -11.78 -35.48
CA PRO A 8 10.10 -11.59 -35.29
C PRO A 8 10.40 -10.09 -35.39
N ILE A 9 10.87 -9.49 -34.30
CA ILE A 9 11.50 -8.17 -34.35
C ILE A 9 12.85 -8.37 -35.04
N MET A 10 12.94 -8.04 -36.32
CA MET A 10 14.21 -7.95 -37.03
C MET A 10 14.94 -6.69 -36.56
N CYS A 11 16.04 -6.86 -35.82
CA CYS A 11 17.00 -5.78 -35.57
C CYS A 11 17.70 -5.43 -36.91
N ALA A 12 17.23 -4.39 -37.57
CA ALA A 12 17.91 -3.82 -38.73
C ALA A 12 19.23 -3.18 -38.29
N ALA A 13 20.33 -3.54 -38.97
CA ALA A 13 21.65 -2.98 -38.73
C ALA A 13 21.73 -1.55 -39.27
N ALA A 14 21.56 -0.55 -38.40
CA ALA A 14 22.00 0.81 -38.65
C ALA A 14 23.34 1.02 -37.92
N ALA A 15 24.44 0.93 -38.66
CA ALA A 15 25.77 1.22 -38.13
C ALA A 15 26.19 2.65 -38.46
N LEU A 16 26.23 3.53 -37.45
CA LEU A 16 27.38 4.38 -37.15
C LEU A 16 27.19 5.02 -35.75
N HIS A 17 28.06 4.64 -34.81
CA HIS A 17 28.04 4.99 -33.37
C HIS A 17 26.90 4.41 -32.51
N ALA A 18 26.36 3.24 -32.87
CA ALA A 18 25.53 2.50 -31.92
C ALA A 18 26.43 1.93 -30.81
N ALA A 19 26.24 2.40 -29.57
CA ALA A 19 26.83 1.73 -28.41
C ALA A 19 26.29 0.30 -28.34
N THR A 20 27.17 -0.69 -28.35
CA THR A 20 26.79 -2.09 -28.18
C THR A 20 26.60 -2.36 -26.70
N VAL A 21 25.39 -2.78 -26.31
CA VAL A 21 25.11 -3.33 -24.98
C VAL A 21 25.18 -4.85 -25.09
N THR A 22 26.09 -5.46 -24.32
CA THR A 22 26.23 -6.93 -24.28
C THR A 22 25.71 -7.46 -22.94
N VAL A 23 24.84 -8.47 -22.99
CA VAL A 23 24.36 -9.17 -21.79
C VAL A 23 25.35 -10.28 -21.44
N ASN A 24 25.87 -10.27 -20.22
CA ASN A 24 26.73 -11.36 -19.71
C ASN A 24 25.90 -12.35 -18.88
N GLU A 25 25.50 -13.45 -19.52
CA GLU A 25 24.69 -14.50 -18.89
C GLU A 25 25.45 -15.40 -17.90
N ASN A 26 26.76 -15.18 -17.69
CA ASN A 26 27.54 -15.89 -16.67
C ASN A 26 27.64 -15.13 -15.35
N VAL A 27 27.22 -13.86 -15.33
CA VAL A 27 27.19 -13.05 -14.12
C VAL A 27 25.75 -12.99 -13.61
N ARG A 28 25.57 -13.19 -12.31
CA ARG A 28 24.27 -13.07 -11.62
C ARG A 28 24.37 -11.99 -10.57
N HIS A 29 23.30 -11.22 -10.42
CA HIS A 29 23.15 -10.20 -9.39
C HIS A 29 22.03 -10.60 -8.43
N GLN A 30 21.27 -9.64 -7.90
CA GLN A 30 20.15 -9.89 -7.01
C GLN A 30 19.02 -10.68 -7.70
N GLN A 31 18.31 -11.48 -6.90
CA GLN A 31 17.04 -12.06 -7.30
C GLN A 31 15.91 -11.04 -7.10
N ILE A 32 15.11 -10.83 -8.13
CA ILE A 32 13.92 -9.97 -8.05
C ILE A 32 12.75 -10.80 -7.52
N VAL A 33 12.21 -10.40 -6.37
CA VAL A 33 11.09 -11.08 -5.70
C VAL A 33 9.74 -10.83 -6.40
N GLY A 34 9.61 -9.70 -7.10
CA GLY A 34 8.38 -9.37 -7.80
C GLY A 34 8.20 -7.90 -8.11
N TRP A 35 7.02 -7.58 -8.63
CA TRP A 35 6.56 -6.24 -8.97
C TRP A 35 5.16 -6.04 -8.42
N GLY A 36 4.83 -4.80 -8.11
CA GLY A 36 3.64 -4.54 -7.33
C GLY A 36 3.21 -3.09 -7.30
N THR A 37 2.10 -2.89 -6.61
CA THR A 37 1.53 -1.57 -6.38
C THR A 37 0.93 -1.49 -4.97
N CYS A 38 0.47 -0.31 -4.61
CA CYS A 38 -0.14 -0.02 -3.32
C CYS A 38 -1.65 0.12 -3.47
N LEU A 39 -2.39 -0.50 -2.55
CA LEU A 39 -3.80 -0.17 -2.30
C LEU A 39 -3.84 0.98 -1.29
N TYR A 40 -4.33 2.12 -1.75
CA TYR A 40 -4.50 3.35 -0.98
C TYR A 40 -5.51 4.25 -1.68
N GLY A 41 -6.37 4.90 -0.91
CA GLY A 41 -7.27 5.94 -1.38
C GLY A 41 -7.53 6.96 -0.28
N SER A 42 -7.67 8.23 -0.64
CA SER A 42 -8.04 9.28 0.31
C SER A 42 -9.50 9.19 0.74
N SER A 43 -10.34 8.47 -0.02
CA SER A 43 -11.72 8.14 0.36
C SER A 43 -12.17 6.83 -0.26
N LEU A 44 -13.24 6.23 0.29
CA LEU A 44 -13.85 5.04 -0.30
C LEU A 44 -14.30 5.26 -1.74
N ALA A 45 -14.79 6.47 -2.07
CA ALA A 45 -15.22 6.83 -3.41
C ALA A 45 -14.05 6.89 -4.42
N SER A 46 -12.83 7.15 -3.93
CA SER A 46 -11.62 7.16 -4.77
C SER A 46 -10.98 5.78 -4.96
N MET A 47 -11.45 4.74 -4.26
CA MET A 47 -10.86 3.40 -4.33
C MET A 47 -11.59 2.56 -5.38
N PRO A 48 -10.96 2.22 -6.52
CA PRO A 48 -11.63 1.51 -7.60
C PRO A 48 -11.53 -0.02 -7.46
N TYR A 49 -11.18 -0.56 -6.29
CA TYR A 49 -10.75 -1.95 -6.18
C TYR A 49 -11.87 -2.99 -6.27
N ASN A 50 -13.13 -2.57 -6.27
CA ASN A 50 -14.28 -3.42 -6.59
C ASN A 50 -14.65 -3.38 -8.07
N ASP A 51 -14.07 -2.48 -8.87
CA ASP A 51 -14.29 -2.43 -10.31
C ASP A 51 -13.58 -3.61 -11.01
N PRO A 52 -14.31 -4.46 -11.75
CA PRO A 52 -13.72 -5.59 -12.46
C PRO A 52 -12.62 -5.21 -13.45
N ALA A 53 -12.70 -4.05 -14.09
CA ALA A 53 -11.68 -3.58 -15.02
C ALA A 53 -10.36 -3.26 -14.29
N TRP A 54 -10.46 -2.65 -13.10
CA TRP A 54 -9.30 -2.41 -12.26
C TRP A 54 -8.68 -3.69 -11.72
N ARG A 55 -9.50 -4.65 -11.27
CA ARG A 55 -9.02 -5.99 -10.88
C ARG A 55 -8.28 -6.68 -12.03
N ALA A 56 -8.86 -6.65 -13.23
CA ALA A 56 -8.24 -7.21 -14.42
C ALA A 56 -6.93 -6.51 -14.78
N ALA A 57 -6.84 -5.18 -14.62
CA ALA A 57 -5.61 -4.43 -14.86
C ALA A 57 -4.47 -4.90 -13.95
N TYR A 58 -4.72 -5.08 -12.65
CA TYR A 58 -3.72 -5.58 -11.70
C TYR A 58 -3.21 -6.98 -12.07
N ARG A 59 -4.12 -7.88 -12.46
CA ARG A 59 -3.74 -9.20 -12.98
C ARG A 59 -2.88 -9.06 -14.24
N ASN A 60 -3.34 -8.28 -15.22
CA ASN A 60 -2.70 -8.18 -16.53
C ASN A 60 -1.32 -7.53 -16.47
N LEU A 61 -1.06 -6.67 -15.49
CA LEU A 61 0.26 -6.12 -15.21
C LEU A 61 1.23 -7.15 -14.58
N GLY A 62 0.76 -8.34 -14.22
CA GLY A 62 1.56 -9.37 -13.57
C GLY A 62 2.02 -8.97 -12.17
N CYS A 63 1.27 -8.11 -11.48
CA CYS A 63 1.61 -7.72 -10.11
C CYS A 63 1.47 -8.93 -9.19
N ASN A 64 2.57 -9.32 -8.56
CA ASN A 64 2.62 -10.38 -7.55
C ASN A 64 2.92 -9.84 -6.15
N ILE A 65 3.15 -8.52 -6.00
CA ILE A 65 3.32 -7.87 -4.71
C ILE A 65 2.22 -6.81 -4.54
N ILE A 66 1.48 -6.86 -3.43
CA ILE A 66 0.50 -5.84 -3.08
C ILE A 66 0.88 -5.24 -1.72
N ARG A 67 1.13 -3.93 -1.70
CA ARG A 67 1.26 -3.17 -0.45
C ARG A 67 -0.11 -2.67 -0.02
N LEU A 68 -0.44 -2.82 1.26
CA LEU A 68 -1.65 -2.23 1.83
C LEU A 68 -1.32 -1.19 2.90
N ALA A 69 -2.15 -0.16 2.95
CA ALA A 69 -2.27 0.72 4.11
C ALA A 69 -3.09 0.08 5.19
N MET A 70 -2.48 -0.09 6.37
CA MET A 70 -3.22 -0.31 7.60
C MET A 70 -3.89 1.01 7.96
N GLU A 71 -5.22 0.98 8.02
CA GLU A 71 -6.03 2.11 8.44
C GLU A 71 -5.93 2.32 9.95
N ASN A 72 -5.78 3.57 10.37
CA ASN A 72 -5.69 3.92 11.80
C ASN A 72 -7.00 3.56 12.54
N ASP A 73 -8.13 3.64 11.84
CA ASP A 73 -9.47 3.33 12.35
C ASP A 73 -9.66 1.84 12.67
N ALA A 74 -8.71 0.99 12.25
CA ALA A 74 -8.73 -0.42 12.55
C ALA A 74 -8.51 -0.69 14.05
N LEU A 75 -7.92 0.23 14.81
CA LEU A 75 -7.66 0.06 16.25
C LEU A 75 -8.19 1.27 17.05
N LEU A 76 -9.50 1.28 17.25
CA LEU A 76 -10.23 2.27 18.03
C LEU A 76 -10.81 1.64 19.30
N ASP A 77 -11.00 2.46 20.34
CA ASP A 77 -11.78 2.03 21.50
C ASP A 77 -13.28 1.93 21.17
N ALA A 78 -14.08 1.43 22.10
CA ALA A 78 -15.52 1.23 21.90
C ALA A 78 -16.30 2.51 21.59
N SER A 79 -15.77 3.69 21.95
CA SER A 79 -16.33 5.01 21.62
C SER A 79 -15.91 5.56 20.26
N GLY A 80 -15.02 4.86 19.54
CA GLY A 80 -14.48 5.32 18.26
C GLY A 80 -13.42 6.41 18.41
N ASN A 81 -12.77 6.53 19.56
CA ASN A 81 -11.89 7.66 19.89
C ASN A 81 -10.39 7.31 19.83
N HIS A 82 -9.65 7.89 18.88
CA HIS A 82 -8.21 7.69 18.73
C HIS A 82 -7.34 8.16 19.91
N ASN A 83 -7.89 8.94 20.85
CA ASN A 83 -7.17 9.42 22.04
C ASN A 83 -7.29 8.46 23.22
N VAL A 84 -8.25 7.53 23.18
CA VAL A 84 -8.45 6.56 24.26
C VAL A 84 -7.57 5.34 24.00
N PRO A 85 -6.66 4.97 24.92
CA PRO A 85 -5.83 3.80 24.74
C PRO A 85 -6.65 2.51 24.65
N VAL A 86 -6.39 1.72 23.62
CA VAL A 86 -6.85 0.33 23.56
C VAL A 86 -5.85 -0.52 24.34
N VAL A 87 -6.26 -1.05 25.49
CA VAL A 87 -5.38 -1.87 26.33
C VAL A 87 -5.01 -3.15 25.58
N LEU A 88 -3.74 -3.33 25.24
CA LEU A 88 -3.20 -4.57 24.65
C LEU A 88 -2.59 -5.44 25.74
N GLY A 89 -2.88 -6.75 25.71
CA GLY A 89 -2.36 -7.72 26.67
C GLY A 89 -1.22 -8.56 26.10
N THR A 90 -0.79 -9.59 26.83
CA THR A 90 0.25 -10.53 26.37
C THR A 90 -0.29 -11.57 25.38
N ASN A 91 -1.61 -11.77 25.31
CA ASN A 91 -2.22 -12.71 24.36
C ASN A 91 -2.42 -12.04 22.99
N LEU A 92 -1.67 -12.52 21.99
CA LEU A 92 -1.73 -11.98 20.63
C LEU A 92 -3.13 -12.10 20.01
N GLN A 93 -3.82 -13.23 20.19
CA GLN A 93 -5.13 -13.44 19.58
C GLN A 93 -6.19 -12.49 20.14
N GLN A 94 -6.16 -12.22 21.44
CA GLN A 94 -7.02 -11.23 22.10
C GLN A 94 -6.70 -9.80 21.68
N ASN A 95 -5.46 -9.51 21.29
CA ASN A 95 -5.09 -8.22 20.72
C ASN A 95 -5.62 -8.09 19.29
N ILE A 96 -5.47 -9.14 18.47
CA ILE A 96 -6.00 -9.17 17.10
C ILE A 96 -7.51 -8.99 17.10
N SER A 97 -8.24 -9.59 18.05
CA SER A 97 -9.71 -9.42 18.12
C SER A 97 -10.18 -8.01 18.48
N LYS A 98 -9.28 -7.12 18.92
CA LYS A 98 -9.59 -5.70 19.16
C LYS A 98 -9.50 -4.86 17.89
N PHE A 99 -8.92 -5.40 16.82
CA PHE A 99 -8.89 -4.72 15.54
C PHE A 99 -10.22 -4.90 14.79
N ASN A 100 -10.77 -3.80 14.29
CA ASN A 100 -11.91 -3.82 13.38
C ASN A 100 -11.44 -3.89 11.93
N PHE A 101 -11.19 -5.10 11.43
CA PHE A 101 -10.85 -5.33 10.02
C PHE A 101 -12.05 -5.19 9.07
N ALA A 102 -13.26 -4.98 9.59
CA ALA A 102 -14.49 -4.84 8.80
C ALA A 102 -14.80 -3.39 8.41
N ILE A 103 -13.95 -2.42 8.78
CA ILE A 103 -14.12 -1.05 8.30
C ILE A 103 -14.07 -1.00 6.76
N PRO A 104 -14.86 -0.13 6.11
CA PRO A 104 -15.08 -0.21 4.66
C PRO A 104 -13.82 -0.21 3.80
N ALA A 105 -12.80 0.57 4.17
CA ALA A 105 -11.53 0.64 3.43
C ALA A 105 -10.78 -0.70 3.49
N LEU A 106 -10.63 -1.28 4.68
CA LEU A 106 -9.99 -2.59 4.85
C LEU A 106 -10.80 -3.72 4.22
N ALA A 107 -12.13 -3.66 4.28
CA ALA A 107 -12.99 -4.63 3.61
C ALA A 107 -12.77 -4.61 2.08
N MET A 108 -12.61 -3.41 1.49
CA MET A 108 -12.34 -3.27 0.07
C MET A 108 -10.93 -3.77 -0.30
N HIS A 109 -9.91 -3.42 0.48
CA HIS A 109 -8.55 -3.95 0.30
C HIS A 109 -8.55 -5.49 0.41
N GLY A 110 -9.21 -6.05 1.42
CA GLY A 110 -9.35 -7.48 1.63
C GLY A 110 -10.02 -8.18 0.44
N SER A 111 -11.10 -7.60 -0.11
CA SER A 111 -11.79 -8.14 -1.29
C SER A 111 -10.89 -8.20 -2.52
N MET A 112 -10.09 -7.15 -2.76
CA MET A 112 -9.12 -7.13 -3.85
C MET A 112 -8.03 -8.19 -3.68
N ILE A 113 -7.47 -8.32 -2.48
CA ILE A 113 -6.42 -9.29 -2.17
C ILE A 113 -6.96 -10.72 -2.33
N GLN A 114 -8.16 -11.02 -1.81
CA GLN A 114 -8.80 -12.32 -1.99
C GLN A 114 -9.05 -12.63 -3.47
N TRP A 115 -9.46 -11.63 -4.25
CA TRP A 115 -9.64 -11.82 -5.69
C TRP A 115 -8.30 -12.11 -6.38
N LEU A 116 -7.23 -11.37 -6.10
CA LEU A 116 -5.91 -11.62 -6.66
C LEU A 116 -5.34 -12.98 -6.25
N ALA A 117 -5.55 -13.41 -5.01
CA ALA A 117 -5.13 -14.73 -4.53
C ALA A 117 -5.78 -15.89 -5.31
N ALA A 118 -6.88 -15.65 -6.02
CA ALA A 118 -7.53 -16.64 -6.89
C ALA A 118 -7.33 -16.38 -8.39
N ASN A 119 -6.98 -15.15 -8.80
CA ASN A 119 -7.05 -14.70 -10.20
C ASN A 119 -5.77 -14.05 -10.74
N ALA A 120 -4.73 -13.85 -9.92
CA ALA A 120 -3.43 -13.39 -10.41
C ALA A 120 -2.86 -14.36 -11.47
N LEU A 121 -1.91 -13.89 -12.28
CA LEU A 121 -1.25 -14.76 -13.26
C LEU A 121 -0.43 -15.87 -12.60
N GLU A 122 0.12 -15.58 -11.41
CA GLU A 122 0.89 -16.51 -10.58
C GLU A 122 0.39 -16.41 -9.12
N PRO A 123 -0.81 -16.96 -8.80
CA PRO A 123 -1.43 -16.80 -7.49
C PRO A 123 -0.57 -17.29 -6.32
N GLU A 124 0.22 -18.34 -6.54
CA GLU A 124 1.15 -18.93 -5.57
C GLU A 124 2.35 -18.03 -5.23
N ARG A 125 2.59 -16.99 -6.04
CA ARG A 125 3.68 -16.02 -5.84
C ARG A 125 3.20 -14.69 -5.28
N MET A 126 1.93 -14.59 -4.89
CA MET A 126 1.36 -13.39 -4.31
C MET A 126 1.97 -13.11 -2.93
N VAL A 127 2.51 -11.90 -2.78
CA VAL A 127 3.07 -11.38 -1.53
C VAL A 127 2.24 -10.19 -1.07
N LEU A 128 1.84 -10.22 0.19
CA LEU A 128 1.16 -9.11 0.84
C LEU A 128 2.12 -8.36 1.76
N VAL A 129 2.22 -7.04 1.59
CA VAL A 129 3.03 -6.17 2.43
C VAL A 129 2.11 -5.24 3.22
N GLY A 130 1.95 -5.53 4.51
CA GLY A 130 1.29 -4.64 5.46
C GLY A 130 2.17 -3.45 5.81
N SER A 131 1.64 -2.24 5.75
CA SER A 131 2.38 -1.06 6.21
C SER A 131 1.48 -0.11 6.99
N LEU A 132 1.99 0.35 8.13
CA LEU A 132 1.34 1.33 8.99
C LEU A 132 1.93 2.71 8.69
N TRP A 133 1.08 3.68 8.37
CA TRP A 133 1.51 5.08 8.22
C TRP A 133 1.70 5.75 9.56
N THR A 134 0.77 5.51 10.48
CA THR A 134 0.75 6.08 11.81
C THR A 134 0.12 5.12 12.79
N PRO A 135 0.69 4.95 13.99
CA PRO A 135 -0.05 4.33 15.07
C PRO A 135 -1.12 5.29 15.61
N PRO A 136 -2.09 4.80 16.39
CA PRO A 136 -3.00 5.63 17.18
C PRO A 136 -2.26 6.63 18.07
N HIS A 137 -2.91 7.75 18.40
CA HIS A 137 -2.27 8.84 19.14
C HIS A 137 -1.70 8.40 20.49
N TRP A 138 -2.41 7.56 21.23
CA TRP A 138 -1.98 7.04 22.53
C TRP A 138 -0.73 6.14 22.49
N MET A 139 -0.29 5.69 21.31
CA MET A 139 0.98 4.98 21.12
C MET A 139 2.14 5.92 20.78
N LYS A 140 1.86 7.18 20.46
CA LYS A 140 2.90 8.19 20.20
C LYS A 140 3.36 8.71 21.57
N GLY A 141 4.67 8.79 21.78
CA GLY A 141 5.23 9.46 22.95
C GLY A 141 4.77 10.92 23.04
N PRO A 142 5.08 11.65 24.12
CA PRO A 142 4.68 13.04 24.28
C PRO A 142 5.21 13.86 23.09
N THR A 143 4.33 14.20 22.15
CA THR A 143 4.61 15.15 21.08
C THR A 143 4.70 16.51 21.76
N GLY A 144 5.91 16.97 22.05
CA GLY A 144 6.14 18.19 22.83
C GLY A 144 5.25 19.35 22.40
N SER A 145 4.76 20.14 23.37
CA SER A 145 4.03 21.43 23.32
C SER A 145 2.99 21.78 22.25
N LYS A 146 2.82 21.04 21.14
CA LYS A 146 1.86 21.35 20.07
C LYS A 146 0.64 20.42 20.21
N SER A 147 -0.30 20.86 21.04
CA SER A 147 -1.61 20.23 21.29
C SER A 147 -2.58 20.27 20.10
N GLU A 148 -2.16 20.86 18.98
CA GLU A 148 -2.93 20.95 17.73
C GLU A 148 -3.11 19.57 17.05
N TYR A 149 -2.30 18.59 17.46
CA TYR A 149 -2.31 17.23 16.94
C TYR A 149 -2.83 16.20 17.97
N THR A 150 -3.50 16.66 19.02
CA THR A 150 -4.04 15.84 20.12
C THR A 150 -5.55 16.00 20.23
N GLY A 151 -6.29 15.59 19.20
CA GLY A 151 -7.74 15.75 19.12
C GLY A 151 -8.41 14.69 18.25
N GLN A 152 -9.73 14.56 18.38
CA GLN A 152 -10.54 13.88 17.36
C GLN A 152 -10.38 14.66 16.04
N PRO A 153 -10.07 14.00 14.90
CA PRO A 153 -9.98 14.71 13.63
C PRO A 153 -11.35 15.34 13.32
N SER A 154 -11.34 16.62 12.95
CA SER A 154 -12.53 17.28 12.41
C SER A 154 -12.91 16.56 11.10
N ALA A 155 -14.20 16.46 10.79
CA ALA A 155 -14.65 15.88 9.52
C ALA A 155 -14.01 16.64 8.35
N GLY A 156 -13.13 15.96 7.58
CA GLY A 156 -12.42 16.54 6.44
C GLY A 156 -10.90 16.73 6.62
N GLU A 157 -10.34 16.42 7.79
CA GLU A 157 -8.90 16.59 8.06
C GLU A 157 -8.15 15.25 8.05
N TYR A 158 -7.32 15.05 7.02
CA TYR A 158 -6.46 13.86 6.87
C TYR A 158 -5.09 14.12 7.51
N PHE A 159 -4.99 14.11 8.84
CA PHE A 159 -3.68 14.28 9.48
C PHE A 159 -2.92 12.95 9.55
N THR A 160 -2.03 12.76 8.59
CA THR A 160 -0.85 11.91 8.78
C THR A 160 0.06 12.56 9.82
N PRO A 161 0.78 11.83 10.68
CA PRO A 161 1.75 12.42 11.58
C PRO A 161 2.95 12.87 10.76
N TRP A 162 2.94 14.14 10.36
CA TRP A 162 4.19 14.84 10.11
C TRP A 162 4.52 15.64 11.35
N MET A 163 5.79 15.56 11.75
CA MET A 163 6.36 16.39 12.80
C MET A 163 5.92 17.83 12.58
N SER A 164 5.31 18.42 13.61
CA SER A 164 5.08 19.84 13.80
C SER A 164 5.28 20.75 12.57
N GLY A 165 4.18 21.15 11.91
CA GLY A 165 3.98 22.56 11.63
C GLY A 165 4.38 23.18 10.28
N ASP A 166 4.86 22.46 9.27
CA ASP A 166 5.18 23.10 7.98
C ASP A 166 4.42 22.47 6.80
N TYR A 167 3.21 22.98 6.55
CA TYR A 167 2.52 22.80 5.27
C TYR A 167 2.24 24.16 4.62
N SER A 168 3.29 24.76 4.05
CA SER A 168 3.17 25.46 2.78
C SER A 168 3.72 24.53 1.69
N TYR A 169 2.90 24.17 0.71
CA TYR A 169 3.33 23.49 -0.51
C TYR A 169 4.27 24.44 -1.29
N GLY A 170 5.52 24.53 -0.85
CA GLY A 170 6.50 25.50 -1.35
C GLY A 170 7.20 26.28 -0.23
N SER A 171 8.00 25.59 0.57
CA SER A 171 9.27 26.04 1.20
C SER A 171 9.47 25.26 2.49
N PRO A 172 10.71 24.82 2.81
CA PRO A 172 11.01 24.35 4.16
C PRO A 172 10.77 25.53 5.12
N GLY A 173 9.93 25.33 6.13
CA GLY A 173 9.75 26.32 7.19
C GLY A 173 10.95 26.34 8.12
N THR A 174 11.24 27.52 8.63
CA THR A 174 12.30 27.82 9.58
C THR A 174 11.66 28.07 10.95
N GLY A 175 11.93 27.22 11.94
CA GLY A 175 11.65 27.52 13.35
C GLY A 175 11.02 26.38 14.14
#